data_AF-A0A9W9U804-F1
#
_entry.id   AF-A0A9W9U804-F1
#
_cell.length_a   1.000
_cell.length_b   1.000
_cell.length_c   1.000
_cell.angle_alpha   90.00
_cell.angle_beta   90.00
_cell.angle_gamma   90.00
#
_symmetry.space_group_name_H-M   'P 1'
#
loop_
_entity.id
_entity.type
_entity.pdbx_description
1 polymer ?
#
loop_
_entity_poly.entity_id
_entity_poly.type
_entity_poly.pdbx_seq_one_letter_code
_entity_poly.pdbx_strand_id
1 'polypeptide(L)'
;MSPPPSTCDIRMIGSGNAGFSAALSATQPNPTVHIMIIGKGQATLAGGNIYFTAGAFHTTHRGLSDLLPLVNNAPPELAGRIDIPTLSFSRQAYEVDGRFKFWGGLALRTEDGGKGLVQVFFNTAANALLTDPQTGTITGVEAVRVTSGITFTFGGLAVNPETAAMVSGTTGAEVPGLYCVGEMLGGIFYDNYPGGSGLTSGTVFGRWAGRTAAEGVAYEE
;
A
#
# COMPACT_ATOMS: atom_id res chain seq x y z
N MET A 1 8.65 -16.59 -19.97
CA MET A 1 9.31 -16.15 -18.73
C MET A 1 10.77 -16.43 -18.88
N SER A 2 11.64 -15.44 -18.69
CA SER A 2 13.08 -15.69 -18.56
C SER A 2 13.30 -16.63 -17.36
N PRO A 3 14.24 -17.59 -17.43
CA PRO A 3 14.56 -18.41 -16.28
C PRO A 3 15.03 -17.50 -15.12
N PRO A 4 14.71 -17.87 -13.86
CA PRO A 4 15.23 -17.12 -12.72
C PRO A 4 16.77 -17.08 -12.78
N PRO A 5 17.43 -15.96 -12.42
CA PRO A 5 18.88 -15.89 -12.34
C PRO A 5 19.46 -17.07 -11.55
N SER A 6 20.56 -17.62 -12.05
CA SER A 6 21.24 -18.78 -11.48
C SER A 6 21.85 -18.50 -10.11
N THR A 7 22.04 -17.23 -9.75
CA THR A 7 22.59 -16.77 -8.47
C THR A 7 21.78 -15.59 -7.95
N CYS A 8 21.35 -15.68 -6.69
CA CYS A 8 20.80 -14.56 -5.92
C CYS A 8 21.02 -14.85 -4.44
N ASP A 9 21.36 -13.82 -3.69
CA ASP A 9 21.68 -13.91 -2.26
C ASP A 9 20.38 -13.83 -1.44
N ILE A 10 19.42 -13.04 -1.92
CA ILE A 10 18.14 -12.81 -1.24
C ILE A 10 16.98 -13.07 -2.18
N ARG A 11 16.00 -13.87 -1.72
CA ARG A 11 14.73 -14.10 -2.42
C ARG A 11 13.59 -13.43 -1.65
N MET A 12 12.90 -12.52 -2.34
CA MET A 12 11.78 -11.74 -1.80
C MET A 12 10.48 -12.19 -2.46
N ILE A 13 9.60 -12.83 -1.69
CA ILE A 13 8.25 -13.19 -2.12
C ILE A 13 7.30 -12.03 -1.80
N GLY A 14 6.78 -11.37 -2.82
CA GLY A 14 6.01 -10.14 -2.71
C GLY A 14 6.62 -9.02 -3.53
N SER A 15 5.85 -8.52 -4.50
CA SER A 15 6.28 -7.46 -5.41
C SER A 15 5.60 -6.12 -5.10
N GLY A 16 5.77 -5.14 -5.99
CA GLY A 16 5.23 -3.81 -5.81
C GLY A 16 5.95 -3.04 -4.72
N ASN A 17 5.23 -2.13 -4.05
CA ASN A 17 5.86 -1.22 -3.10
C ASN A 17 6.67 -1.95 -2.02
N ALA A 18 6.13 -3.03 -1.46
CA ALA A 18 6.81 -3.78 -0.40
C ALA A 18 8.08 -4.46 -0.89
N GLY A 19 8.01 -5.16 -2.03
CA GLY A 19 9.16 -5.80 -2.65
C GLY A 19 10.26 -4.81 -3.03
N PHE A 20 9.90 -3.66 -3.61
CA PHE A 20 10.87 -2.62 -3.96
C PHE A 20 11.46 -1.92 -2.74
N SER A 21 10.64 -1.65 -1.72
CA SER A 21 11.12 -1.07 -0.45
C SER A 21 12.07 -2.01 0.28
N ALA A 22 11.79 -3.32 0.25
CA ALA A 22 12.67 -4.35 0.80
C ALA A 22 13.98 -4.44 0.04
N ALA A 23 13.93 -4.53 -1.29
CA ALA A 23 15.12 -4.59 -2.12
C ALA A 23 16.00 -3.35 -1.93
N LEU A 24 15.42 -2.14 -1.99
CA LEU A 24 16.15 -0.90 -1.78
C LEU A 24 16.77 -0.82 -0.38
N SER A 25 16.05 -1.29 0.65
CA SER A 25 16.56 -1.23 2.03
C SER A 25 17.66 -2.26 2.27
N ALA A 26 17.61 -3.42 1.60
CA ALA A 26 18.65 -4.44 1.69
C ALA A 26 19.94 -4.04 0.95
N THR A 27 19.84 -3.26 -0.13
CA THR A 27 21.04 -2.78 -0.85
C THR A 27 21.71 -1.57 -0.19
N GLN A 28 21.02 -0.85 0.71
CA GLN A 28 21.60 0.29 1.44
C GLN A 28 22.90 -0.06 2.20
N PRO A 29 22.93 -1.12 3.04
CA PRO A 29 24.16 -1.51 3.74
C PRO A 29 25.15 -2.26 2.82
N ASN A 30 24.65 -3.00 1.82
CA ASN A 30 25.49 -3.74 0.88
C ASN A 30 24.96 -3.62 -0.57
N PRO A 31 25.52 -2.70 -1.39
CA PRO A 31 25.02 -2.44 -2.73
C PRO A 31 25.34 -3.55 -3.75
N THR A 32 26.14 -4.56 -3.38
CA THR A 32 26.51 -5.68 -4.28
C THR A 32 25.59 -6.90 -4.14
N VAL A 33 24.63 -6.87 -3.21
CA VAL A 33 23.69 -7.98 -3.00
C VAL A 33 22.75 -8.14 -4.20
N HIS A 34 22.64 -9.37 -4.70
CA HIS A 34 21.74 -9.76 -5.78
C HIS A 34 20.39 -10.23 -5.22
N ILE A 35 19.35 -9.42 -5.44
CA ILE A 35 18.01 -9.67 -4.91
C ILE A 35 17.04 -10.10 -6.02
N MET A 36 16.34 -11.21 -5.81
CA MET A 36 15.25 -11.66 -6.67
C MET A 36 13.90 -11.31 -6.04
N ILE A 37 13.10 -10.50 -6.73
CA ILE A 37 11.72 -10.19 -6.33
C ILE A 37 10.76 -11.08 -7.12
N ILE A 38 9.89 -11.80 -6.42
CA ILE A 38 8.89 -12.70 -6.99
C ILE A 38 7.51 -12.13 -6.71
N GLY A 39 6.76 -11.83 -7.77
CA GLY A 39 5.39 -11.31 -7.71
C GLY A 39 4.38 -12.25 -8.35
N LYS A 40 3.16 -12.27 -7.81
CA LYS A 40 2.00 -12.93 -8.42
C LYS A 40 1.27 -11.93 -9.32
N GLY A 41 1.23 -12.18 -10.63
CA GLY A 41 0.48 -11.34 -11.57
C GLY A 41 0.96 -11.46 -13.01
N GLN A 42 0.23 -10.83 -13.93
CA GLN A 42 0.70 -10.66 -15.30
C GLN A 42 1.90 -9.70 -15.33
N ALA A 43 2.88 -9.98 -16.19
CA ALA A 43 4.09 -9.15 -16.29
C ALA A 43 3.79 -7.69 -16.64
N THR A 44 2.72 -7.43 -17.40
CA THR A 44 2.26 -6.08 -17.76
C THR A 44 1.69 -5.29 -16.58
N LEU A 45 1.38 -5.96 -15.47
CA LEU A 45 0.88 -5.37 -14.23
C LEU A 45 1.93 -5.43 -13.10
N ALA A 46 3.20 -5.60 -13.47
CA ALA A 46 4.31 -5.58 -12.53
C ALA A 46 4.34 -4.23 -11.77
N GLY A 47 4.58 -4.30 -10.46
CA GLY A 47 4.42 -3.18 -9.54
C GLY A 47 3.20 -3.30 -8.63
N GLY A 48 2.21 -4.13 -8.99
CA GLY A 48 1.04 -4.33 -8.13
C GLY A 48 0.33 -3.01 -7.86
N ASN A 49 -0.06 -2.75 -6.60
CA ASN A 49 -0.82 -1.55 -6.25
C ASN A 49 -0.10 -0.23 -6.61
N ILE A 50 1.25 -0.20 -6.56
CA ILE A 50 2.02 1.02 -6.91
C ILE A 50 1.74 1.46 -8.35
N TYR A 51 1.53 0.51 -9.26
CA TYR A 51 1.31 0.75 -10.68
C TYR A 51 -0.06 1.42 -10.88
N PHE A 52 -1.09 0.95 -10.16
CA PHE A 52 -2.45 1.47 -10.27
C PHE A 52 -2.65 2.81 -9.56
N THR A 53 -1.90 3.09 -8.50
CA THR A 53 -2.01 4.35 -7.73
C THR A 53 -1.03 5.42 -8.19
N ALA A 54 -0.29 5.19 -9.28
CA ALA A 54 0.80 6.06 -9.74
C ALA A 54 1.82 6.39 -8.62
N GLY A 55 2.02 5.46 -7.69
CA GLY A 55 2.93 5.65 -6.56
C GLY A 55 2.45 6.64 -5.49
N ALA A 56 1.16 6.96 -5.41
CA ALA A 56 0.64 7.86 -4.39
C ALA A 56 0.59 7.20 -3.00
N PHE A 57 1.13 7.85 -1.97
CA PHE A 57 1.06 7.42 -0.56
C PHE A 57 0.38 8.47 0.30
N HIS A 58 -0.41 8.03 1.28
CA HIS A 58 -0.80 8.90 2.39
C HIS A 58 0.37 9.01 3.36
N THR A 59 0.73 10.23 3.71
CA THR A 59 1.75 10.52 4.73
C THR A 59 1.27 11.61 5.67
N THR A 60 1.74 11.57 6.92
CA THR A 60 1.57 12.67 7.86
C THR A 60 2.56 13.78 7.53
N HIS A 61 2.14 15.03 7.61
CA HIS A 61 3.01 16.19 7.41
C HIS A 61 2.69 17.29 8.42
N ARG A 62 3.64 18.19 8.64
CA ARG A 62 3.47 19.38 9.50
C ARG A 62 3.12 20.66 8.73
N GLY A 63 2.64 20.50 7.50
CA GLY A 63 2.19 21.58 6.63
C GLY A 63 3.09 21.72 5.42
N LEU A 64 2.94 22.81 4.67
CA LEU A 64 3.63 23.00 3.39
C LEU A 64 5.16 22.86 3.48
N SER A 65 5.80 23.42 4.50
CA SER A 65 7.26 23.38 4.66
C SER A 65 7.83 21.96 4.77
N ASP A 66 7.03 21.01 5.28
CA ASP A 66 7.40 19.60 5.42
C ASP A 66 7.26 18.84 4.09
N LEU A 67 6.37 19.31 3.22
CA LEU A 67 6.06 18.70 1.92
C LEU A 67 6.96 19.22 0.79
N LEU A 68 7.35 20.49 0.81
CA LEU A 68 8.15 21.10 -0.27
C LEU A 68 9.45 20.34 -0.61
N PRO A 69 10.21 19.78 0.35
CA PRO A 69 11.38 18.97 0.02
C PRO A 69 11.06 17.65 -0.68
N LEU A 70 9.83 17.14 -0.54
CA LEU A 70 9.37 15.87 -1.10
C LEU A 70 8.65 16.07 -2.46
N VAL A 71 8.01 17.22 -2.65
CA VAL A 71 7.21 17.57 -3.83
C VAL A 71 8.07 18.42 -4.78
N ASN A 72 8.82 17.76 -5.65
CA ASN A 72 9.79 18.40 -6.55
C ASN A 72 9.17 19.00 -7.84
N ASN A 73 7.85 18.92 -7.99
CA ASN A 73 7.11 19.37 -9.17
C ASN A 73 6.29 20.65 -8.92
N ALA A 74 6.47 21.34 -7.80
CA ALA A 74 5.83 22.62 -7.50
C ALA A 74 6.80 23.79 -7.74
N PRO A 75 6.58 24.63 -8.78
CA PRO A 75 7.37 25.84 -8.99
C PRO A 75 7.29 26.77 -7.75
N PRO A 76 8.36 27.51 -7.40
CA PRO A 76 8.38 28.38 -6.20
C PRO A 76 7.24 29.42 -6.17
N GLU A 77 6.85 29.91 -7.35
CA GLU A 77 5.72 30.82 -7.57
C GLU A 77 4.35 30.19 -7.23
N LEU A 78 4.23 28.86 -7.37
CA LEU A 78 3.03 28.12 -7.00
C LEU A 78 3.02 27.81 -5.49
N ALA A 79 4.18 27.57 -4.88
CA ALA A 79 4.31 27.28 -3.46
C ALA A 79 3.72 28.39 -2.58
N GLY A 80 3.90 29.66 -2.95
CA GLY A 80 3.31 30.81 -2.23
C GLY A 80 1.77 30.89 -2.30
N ARG A 81 1.12 30.07 -3.15
CA ARG A 81 -0.34 30.00 -3.31
C ARG A 81 -0.94 28.74 -2.68
N ILE A 82 -0.12 27.85 -2.14
CA ILE A 82 -0.56 26.58 -1.54
C ILE A 82 -0.80 26.81 -0.05
N ASP A 83 -2.05 26.67 0.39
CA ASP A 83 -2.41 26.66 1.81
C ASP A 83 -2.60 25.21 2.28
N ILE A 84 -1.57 24.65 2.91
CA ILE A 84 -1.59 23.33 3.55
C ILE A 84 -1.27 23.52 5.04
N PRO A 85 -2.28 23.71 5.89
CA PRO A 85 -2.07 23.89 7.32
C PRO A 85 -1.56 22.61 7.98
N THR A 86 -0.84 22.77 9.09
CA THR A 86 -0.18 21.71 9.90
C THR A 86 -1.12 20.66 10.49
N LEU A 87 -2.44 20.82 10.39
CA LEU A 87 -3.40 20.07 11.19
C LEU A 87 -4.11 18.97 10.39
N SER A 88 -3.54 17.77 10.42
CA SER A 88 -4.31 16.52 10.36
C SER A 88 -4.34 15.76 11.70
N PHE A 89 -3.56 16.21 12.69
CA PHE A 89 -3.50 15.60 14.03
C PHE A 89 -4.87 15.61 14.74
N SER A 90 -5.57 16.75 14.72
CA SER A 90 -6.87 16.91 15.39
C SER A 90 -8.05 16.22 14.69
N ARG A 91 -7.82 15.53 13.56
CA ARG A 91 -8.86 14.72 12.87
C ARG A 91 -8.65 13.21 12.98
N GLN A 92 -7.49 12.75 13.45
CA GLN A 92 -7.15 11.33 13.47
C GLN A 92 -6.50 10.87 14.78
N ALA A 93 -6.13 11.76 15.69
CA ALA A 93 -5.65 11.40 17.01
C ALA A 93 -6.10 12.40 18.08
N TYR A 94 -6.47 11.90 19.25
CA TYR A 94 -6.98 12.69 20.38
C TYR A 94 -6.39 12.13 21.68
N GLU A 95 -6.11 13.00 22.64
CA GLU A 95 -5.57 12.60 23.94
C GLU A 95 -6.71 12.04 24.80
N VAL A 96 -6.53 10.81 25.27
CA VAL A 96 -7.44 10.15 26.22
C VAL A 96 -6.59 9.54 27.32
N ASP A 97 -6.83 9.98 28.55
CA ASP A 97 -6.11 9.52 29.75
C ASP A 97 -4.58 9.70 29.66
N GLY A 98 -4.12 10.85 29.13
CA GLY A 98 -2.69 11.16 29.01
C GLY A 98 -1.96 10.39 27.90
N ARG A 99 -2.69 9.70 27.03
CA ARG A 99 -2.15 8.97 25.87
C ARG A 99 -2.87 9.41 24.60
N PHE A 100 -2.12 9.65 23.53
CA PHE A 100 -2.72 9.89 22.21
C PHE A 100 -3.33 8.58 21.68
N LYS A 101 -4.65 8.58 21.50
CA LYS A 101 -5.40 7.52 20.81
C LYS A 101 -5.65 7.95 19.38
N PHE A 102 -5.29 7.12 18.42
CA PHE A 102 -5.63 7.34 17.01
C PHE A 102 -7.11 6.96 16.76
N TRP A 103 -7.94 7.91 16.32
CA TRP A 103 -9.28 7.63 15.76
C TRP A 103 -9.14 7.34 14.26
N GLY A 104 -9.30 6.07 13.87
CA GLY A 104 -9.43 5.65 12.48
C GLY A 104 -10.85 5.84 11.91
N GLY A 105 -11.48 6.98 12.18
CA GLY A 105 -12.89 7.26 11.85
C GLY A 105 -13.12 7.65 10.39
N LEU A 106 -12.39 7.03 9.45
CA LEU A 106 -12.86 6.94 8.07
C LEU A 106 -14.10 6.02 8.08
N ALA A 107 -15.05 6.18 7.16
CA ALA A 107 -16.23 5.31 7.09
C ALA A 107 -15.81 3.84 6.83
N LEU A 108 -15.45 3.10 7.89
CA LEU A 108 -14.86 1.75 7.85
C LEU A 108 -15.87 0.64 8.06
N ARG A 109 -17.16 0.98 8.11
CA ARG A 109 -18.21 -0.02 8.12
C ARG A 109 -19.32 0.45 7.20
N THR A 110 -19.34 -0.11 6.01
CA THR A 110 -20.57 -0.26 5.26
C THR A 110 -21.36 -1.41 5.88
N GLU A 111 -22.68 -1.30 5.87
CA GLU A 111 -23.54 -2.44 6.18
C GLU A 111 -23.05 -3.60 5.27
N ASP A 112 -22.78 -4.78 5.83
CA ASP A 112 -22.22 -5.94 5.12
C ASP A 112 -20.84 -5.78 4.42
N GLY A 113 -20.03 -4.79 4.79
CA GLY A 113 -18.66 -4.62 4.26
C GLY A 113 -18.62 -4.43 2.75
N GLY A 114 -17.66 -5.05 2.06
CA GLY A 114 -17.54 -4.95 0.60
C GLY A 114 -18.80 -5.40 -0.16
N LYS A 115 -19.61 -6.30 0.41
CA LYS A 115 -20.86 -6.78 -0.20
C LYS A 115 -21.96 -5.71 -0.17
N GLY A 116 -22.11 -4.97 0.93
CA GLY A 116 -23.08 -3.87 0.95
C GLY A 116 -22.66 -2.68 0.11
N LEU A 117 -21.35 -2.45 -0.08
CA LEU A 117 -20.86 -1.55 -1.14
C LEU A 117 -21.34 -2.00 -2.52
N VAL A 118 -21.19 -3.30 -2.82
CA VAL A 118 -21.73 -3.92 -4.04
C VAL A 118 -23.23 -3.69 -4.18
N GLN A 119 -23.97 -3.81 -3.09
CA GLN A 119 -25.42 -3.60 -3.06
C GLN A 119 -25.82 -2.14 -3.32
N VAL A 120 -25.12 -1.16 -2.73
CA VAL A 120 -25.33 0.28 -2.97
C VAL A 120 -25.08 0.64 -4.44
N PHE A 121 -24.17 -0.06 -5.13
CA PHE A 121 -23.90 0.17 -6.57
C PHE A 121 -25.08 -0.18 -7.49
N PHE A 122 -25.98 -1.08 -7.08
CA PHE A 122 -27.20 -1.35 -7.84
C PHE A 122 -28.27 -0.25 -7.68
N ASN A 123 -28.12 0.64 -6.70
CA ASN A 123 -29.04 1.75 -6.43
C ASN A 123 -28.44 3.13 -6.80
N THR A 124 -27.43 3.17 -7.68
CA THR A 124 -26.73 4.42 -8.05
C THR A 124 -27.72 5.49 -8.54
N ALA A 125 -27.87 6.56 -7.77
CA ALA A 125 -28.69 7.71 -8.15
C ALA A 125 -28.06 8.49 -9.31
N ALA A 126 -28.89 9.09 -10.16
CA ALA A 126 -28.43 9.97 -11.24
C ALA A 126 -27.64 11.17 -10.68
N ASN A 127 -26.50 11.47 -11.31
CA ASN A 127 -25.61 12.56 -10.91
C ASN A 127 -26.06 13.91 -11.47
N ALA A 128 -26.74 13.90 -12.62
CA ALA A 128 -27.30 15.10 -13.24
C ALA A 128 -28.47 14.75 -14.16
N LEU A 129 -29.36 15.73 -14.39
CA LEU A 129 -30.37 15.67 -15.44
C LEU A 129 -29.78 16.30 -16.71
N LEU A 130 -29.95 15.62 -17.83
CA LEU A 130 -29.66 16.17 -19.15
C LEU A 130 -30.93 16.86 -19.63
N THR A 131 -30.84 18.15 -19.95
CA THR A 131 -31.96 18.96 -20.45
C THR A 131 -31.64 19.56 -21.82
N ASP A 132 -32.65 19.61 -22.68
CA ASP A 132 -32.60 20.36 -23.94
C ASP A 132 -32.41 21.86 -23.64
N PRO A 133 -31.35 22.52 -24.16
CA PRO A 133 -31.02 23.91 -23.81
C PRO A 133 -32.04 24.95 -24.27
N GLN A 134 -32.86 24.63 -25.29
CA GLN A 134 -33.82 25.57 -25.87
C GLN A 134 -35.20 25.43 -25.22
N THR A 135 -35.58 24.21 -24.87
CA THR A 135 -36.94 23.91 -24.37
C THR A 135 -36.98 23.63 -22.86
N GLY A 136 -35.83 23.36 -22.23
CA GLY A 136 -35.75 22.95 -20.83
C GLY A 136 -36.26 21.53 -20.56
N THR A 137 -36.63 20.78 -21.60
CA THR A 137 -37.16 19.42 -21.46
C THR A 137 -36.07 18.46 -20.98
N ILE A 138 -36.36 17.63 -19.98
CA ILE A 138 -35.45 16.57 -19.53
C ILE A 138 -35.34 15.48 -20.61
N THR A 139 -34.14 15.25 -21.13
CA THR A 139 -33.84 14.28 -22.19
C THR A 139 -33.09 13.05 -21.68
N GLY A 140 -32.55 13.09 -20.46
CA GLY A 140 -31.86 11.94 -19.87
C GLY A 140 -31.25 12.23 -18.50
N VAL A 141 -30.42 11.30 -18.03
CA VAL A 141 -29.65 11.41 -16.79
C VAL A 141 -28.21 10.99 -17.02
N GLU A 142 -27.28 11.66 -16.36
CA GLU A 142 -25.88 11.24 -16.28
C GLU A 142 -25.68 10.32 -15.08
N ALA A 143 -25.09 9.14 -15.30
CA ALA A 143 -24.71 8.21 -14.24
C ALA A 143 -23.36 7.56 -14.57
N VAL A 144 -22.49 7.46 -13.58
CA VAL A 144 -21.21 6.75 -13.71
C VAL A 144 -21.40 5.32 -13.23
N ARG A 145 -21.21 4.35 -14.13
CA ARG A 145 -21.25 2.93 -13.77
C ARG A 145 -19.94 2.54 -13.10
N VAL A 146 -19.99 2.24 -11.82
CA VAL A 146 -18.84 1.71 -11.05
C VAL A 146 -19.02 0.21 -10.85
N THR A 147 -17.93 -0.56 -10.95
CA THR A 147 -17.91 -1.99 -10.62
C THR A 147 -16.94 -2.24 -9.47
N SER A 148 -17.24 -3.22 -8.63
CA SER A 148 -16.27 -3.72 -7.65
C SER A 148 -15.25 -4.62 -8.30
N GLY A 149 -14.03 -4.58 -7.78
CA GLY A 149 -12.96 -5.52 -8.10
C GLY A 149 -12.37 -6.05 -6.80
N ILE A 150 -11.84 -7.28 -6.85
CA ILE A 150 -11.04 -7.82 -5.75
C ILE A 150 -9.75 -7.01 -5.67
N THR A 151 -9.51 -6.37 -4.52
CA THR A 151 -8.34 -5.48 -4.34
C THR A 151 -7.09 -6.25 -3.93
N PHE A 152 -7.14 -7.04 -2.85
CA PHE A 152 -6.07 -7.95 -2.41
C PHE A 152 -6.61 -8.94 -1.35
N THR A 153 -5.77 -9.90 -0.93
CA THR A 153 -6.11 -10.94 0.05
C THR A 153 -5.39 -10.66 1.37
N PHE A 154 -6.09 -10.75 2.50
CA PHE A 154 -5.48 -10.54 3.83
C PHE A 154 -4.72 -11.76 4.38
N GLY A 155 -5.07 -12.95 3.90
CA GLY A 155 -4.31 -14.16 4.16
C GLY A 155 -3.03 -14.18 3.31
N GLY A 156 -2.04 -14.92 3.76
CA GLY A 156 -0.75 -15.00 3.09
C GLY A 156 0.19 -16.00 3.74
N LEU A 157 1.44 -15.98 3.31
CA LEU A 157 2.51 -16.82 3.82
C LEU A 157 2.86 -16.42 5.26
N ALA A 158 3.17 -17.43 6.08
CA ALA A 158 3.64 -17.23 7.43
C ALA A 158 5.09 -16.73 7.42
N VAL A 159 5.37 -15.75 8.27
CA VAL A 159 6.73 -15.23 8.50
C VAL A 159 7.01 -15.15 10.00
N ASN A 160 8.28 -15.11 10.36
CA ASN A 160 8.67 -14.67 11.69
C ASN A 160 8.41 -13.15 11.80
N PRO A 161 7.62 -12.70 12.80
CA PRO A 161 7.28 -11.28 12.98
C PRO A 161 8.46 -10.41 13.44
N GLU A 162 9.61 -10.98 13.78
CA GLU A 162 10.84 -10.26 14.16
C GLU A 162 11.84 -10.11 13.01
N THR A 163 11.82 -11.03 12.03
CA THR A 163 12.80 -11.07 10.94
C THR A 163 12.21 -10.94 9.53
N ALA A 164 10.90 -11.10 9.38
CA ALA A 164 10.21 -11.28 8.10
C ALA A 164 10.63 -12.54 7.30
N ALA A 165 11.45 -13.42 7.88
CA ALA A 165 11.87 -14.66 7.24
C ALA A 165 10.66 -15.59 7.08
N MET A 166 10.56 -16.25 5.93
CA MET A 166 9.45 -17.14 5.64
C MET A 166 9.55 -18.40 6.52
N VAL A 167 8.43 -18.79 7.13
CA VAL A 167 8.36 -19.98 7.97
C VAL A 167 7.88 -21.17 7.14
N SER A 168 8.63 -22.27 7.21
CA SER A 168 8.26 -23.52 6.55
C SER A 168 7.05 -24.16 7.23
N GLY A 169 6.02 -24.47 6.46
CA GLY A 169 4.84 -25.18 6.95
C GLY A 169 5.10 -26.63 7.38
N THR A 170 6.23 -27.23 6.97
CA THR A 170 6.56 -28.63 7.31
C THR A 170 7.48 -28.74 8.52
N THR A 171 8.36 -27.77 8.73
CA THR A 171 9.35 -27.80 9.81
C THR A 171 9.08 -26.79 10.92
N GLY A 172 8.26 -25.77 10.66
CA GLY A 172 8.04 -24.65 11.59
C GLY A 172 9.26 -23.73 11.74
N ALA A 173 10.35 -23.99 11.02
CA ALA A 173 11.57 -23.20 11.05
C ALA A 173 11.59 -22.14 9.93
N GLU A 174 12.40 -21.10 10.12
CA GLU A 174 12.70 -20.13 9.07
C GLU A 174 13.41 -20.80 7.89
N VAL A 175 13.10 -20.36 6.68
CA VAL A 175 13.81 -20.78 5.47
C VAL A 175 14.93 -19.77 5.19
N PRO A 176 16.21 -20.17 5.28
CA PRO A 176 17.34 -19.25 5.09
C PRO A 176 17.31 -18.55 3.73
N GLY A 177 17.56 -17.23 3.74
CA GLY A 177 17.61 -16.41 2.53
C GLY A 177 16.26 -16.14 1.85
N LEU A 178 15.14 -16.57 2.45
CA LEU A 178 13.80 -16.44 1.89
C LEU A 178 12.90 -15.59 2.79
N TYR A 179 12.44 -14.47 2.24
CA TYR A 179 11.64 -13.47 2.95
C TYR A 179 10.32 -13.25 2.23
N CYS A 180 9.29 -12.87 2.99
CA CYS A 180 7.98 -12.53 2.42
C CYS A 180 7.54 -11.14 2.86
N VAL A 181 7.04 -10.33 1.91
CA VAL A 181 6.69 -8.92 2.12
C VAL A 181 5.40 -8.53 1.41
N GLY A 182 4.77 -7.46 1.90
CA GLY A 182 3.55 -6.89 1.32
C GLY A 182 2.35 -7.82 1.44
N GLU A 183 1.45 -7.77 0.46
CA GLU A 183 0.19 -8.55 0.47
C GLU A 183 0.39 -10.08 0.37
N MET A 184 1.62 -10.54 0.13
CA MET A 184 1.94 -11.97 0.21
C MET A 184 2.07 -12.45 1.65
N LEU A 185 2.28 -11.54 2.61
CA LEU A 185 2.41 -11.83 4.03
C LEU A 185 1.02 -11.96 4.66
N GLY A 186 0.81 -13.04 5.41
CA GLY A 186 -0.42 -13.23 6.17
C GLY A 186 -0.33 -12.60 7.56
N GLY A 187 -1.48 -12.21 8.12
CA GLY A 187 -1.59 -11.84 9.53
C GLY A 187 -1.46 -10.34 9.84
N ILE A 188 -1.40 -9.47 8.84
CA ILE A 188 -1.49 -8.01 9.03
C ILE A 188 -2.95 -7.57 9.22
N PHE A 189 -3.86 -8.12 8.41
CA PHE A 189 -5.29 -7.83 8.43
C PHE A 189 -6.08 -9.15 8.54
N TYR A 190 -7.29 -9.10 9.10
CA TYR A 190 -8.14 -10.30 9.26
C TYR A 190 -9.58 -10.04 8.80
N ASP A 191 -10.33 -9.18 9.50
CA ASP A 191 -11.73 -8.91 9.15
C ASP A 191 -11.90 -7.76 8.16
N ASN A 192 -11.06 -6.73 8.28
CA ASN A 192 -11.08 -5.55 7.42
C ASN A 192 -9.69 -4.90 7.41
N TYR A 193 -9.46 -3.99 6.46
CA TYR A 193 -8.24 -3.17 6.41
C TYR A 193 -8.59 -1.68 6.47
N PRO A 194 -7.76 -0.84 7.12
CA PRO A 194 -7.92 0.61 7.04
C PRO A 194 -7.59 1.12 5.63
N GLY A 195 -8.49 1.85 4.99
CA GLY A 195 -8.22 2.47 3.69
C GLY A 195 -6.93 3.29 3.69
N GLY A 196 -6.08 3.09 2.69
CA GLY A 196 -4.76 3.74 2.58
C GLY A 196 -3.62 3.04 3.34
N SER A 197 -3.90 2.05 4.19
CA SER A 197 -2.84 1.38 4.98
C SER A 197 -1.95 0.45 4.17
N GLY A 198 -2.43 -0.15 3.07
CA GLY A 198 -1.69 -1.18 2.32
C GLY A 198 -0.38 -0.68 1.70
N LEU A 199 -0.36 0.58 1.26
CA LEU A 199 0.87 1.18 0.73
C LEU A 199 1.85 1.52 1.86
N THR A 200 1.38 2.09 2.96
CA THR A 200 2.20 2.38 4.14
C THR A 200 2.75 1.10 4.76
N SER A 201 1.93 0.05 4.91
CA SER A 201 2.35 -1.25 5.42
C SER A 201 3.41 -1.87 4.50
N GLY A 202 3.22 -1.80 3.18
CA GLY A 202 4.21 -2.22 2.21
C GLY A 202 5.56 -1.53 2.40
N THR A 203 5.57 -0.20 2.59
CA THR A 203 6.83 0.55 2.77
C THR A 203 7.51 0.17 4.09
N VAL A 204 6.74 0.15 5.19
CA VAL A 204 7.28 -0.08 6.54
C VAL A 204 7.79 -1.51 6.68
N PHE A 205 6.95 -2.51 6.39
CA PHE A 205 7.32 -3.92 6.53
C PHE A 205 8.32 -4.34 5.45
N GLY A 206 8.21 -3.79 4.23
CA GLY A 206 9.21 -3.99 3.19
C GLY A 206 10.59 -3.49 3.65
N ARG A 207 10.69 -2.24 4.11
CA ARG A 207 11.96 -1.67 4.61
C ARG A 207 12.54 -2.47 5.77
N TRP A 208 11.70 -2.88 6.71
CA TRP A 208 12.12 -3.71 7.83
C TRP A 208 12.67 -5.06 7.36
N ALA A 209 11.92 -5.80 6.54
CA ALA A 209 12.37 -7.07 5.98
C ALA A 209 13.68 -6.95 5.20
N GLY A 210 13.86 -5.88 4.43
CA GLY A 210 15.10 -5.62 3.70
C GLY A 210 16.31 -5.44 4.61
N ARG A 211 16.16 -4.76 5.74
CA ARG A 211 17.23 -4.59 6.72
C ARG A 211 17.64 -5.91 7.36
N THR A 212 16.66 -6.67 7.85
CA THR A 212 16.92 -7.98 8.44
C THR A 212 17.54 -8.95 7.44
N ALA A 213 17.07 -8.90 6.18
CA ALA A 213 17.63 -9.73 5.11
C ALA A 213 19.10 -9.41 4.83
N ALA A 214 19.49 -8.14 4.85
CA ALA A 214 20.90 -7.75 4.69
C ALA A 214 21.78 -8.20 5.87
N GLU A 215 21.27 -8.13 7.11
CA GLU A 215 21.97 -8.62 8.30
C GLU A 215 22.18 -10.14 8.26
N GLY A 216 21.19 -10.90 7.78
CA GLY A 216 21.28 -12.35 7.62
C GLY A 216 22.30 -12.82 6.57
N VAL A 217 22.67 -11.96 5.61
CA VAL A 217 23.71 -12.25 4.60
C VAL A 217 25.12 -12.04 5.15
N ALA A 218 25.29 -11.28 6.24
CA ALA A 218 26.61 -10.99 6.81
C ALA A 218 27.25 -12.16 7.60
N TYR A 219 26.63 -13.34 7.62
CA TYR A 219 27.08 -14.52 8.41
C TYR A 219 27.70 -15.66 7.58
N GLU A 220 28.05 -15.44 6.31
CA GLU A 220 28.88 -16.38 5.54
C GLU A 220 30.33 -15.87 5.46
N GLU A 221 31.13 -16.15 6.50
CA GLU A 221 32.61 -16.22 6.43
C GLU A 221 33.08 -17.66 6.69
#